data_AF-A0A9E0DV90-F1
#
_entry.id   AF-A0A9E0DV90-F1
#
_cell.length_a   1.000
_cell.length_b   1.000
_cell.length_c   1.000
_cell.angle_alpha   90.00
_cell.angle_beta   90.00
_cell.angle_gamma   90.00
#
_symmetry.space_group_name_H-M   'P 1'
#
loop_
_entity.id
_entity.type
_entity.pdbx_description
1 polymer ?
#
loop_
_entity_poly.entity_id
_entity_poly.type
_entity_poly.pdbx_seq_one_letter_code
_entity_poly.pdbx_strand_id
1 'polypeptide(L)'
;MPQNLARKILASHLISGEMNVGEEIAVRVDQTLTHDVTGTQAYLAFETMNIPKVKTELSVSYVDHNLLYADNKNPDDHIYLQTIAKKYGLYLSRAGNGICHTVHFERFGRPGMISLGSDSHTPTGSAIGALAIGAGGLDVALAMAGVPLYLKMPKIVNVKGSRQIFSMALRDGIISTLVDAGVRILECGCGPCVGIGQALRTHGVSFRTSNRNFKGRSGTLDASVYLGSPEAAAITAIKGYITDLIAEGVTDVLLTVEEPKTFIIDDNMIIPPTEGDTSDVEIIRGPNIQPMPINEPLPDTIQAHVSAYRPDNITTDDIIPANAQFSALRSNIPAISQITFSRIDPDFVKRAEGYGKSFIVGGENYGQGSSREHAAIAPMYLGVKAVITKSLARIHKNNLINHGVVPLNFVNLADYDKINQDDELKITNFPEQLKSRNIIVENLTKGFSFETKTELTEREVNILIDGGQLRQVQAKNNT
;
A
#
# COMPACT_ATOMS: atom_id res chain seq x y z
N MET A 1 11.64 -5.48 30.54
CA MET A 1 12.74 -5.27 29.58
C MET A 1 12.67 -3.86 29.02
N PRO A 2 13.80 -3.20 28.72
CA PRO A 2 13.78 -1.90 28.03
C PRO A 2 13.17 -2.04 26.62
N GLN A 3 12.26 -1.13 26.27
CA GLN A 3 11.59 -1.10 24.97
C GLN A 3 12.26 -0.09 24.02
N ASN A 4 12.37 -0.45 22.74
CA ASN A 4 12.75 0.49 21.68
C ASN A 4 11.60 1.45 21.33
N LEU A 5 11.88 2.50 20.55
CA LEU A 5 10.90 3.54 20.22
C LEU A 5 9.60 2.99 19.61
N ALA A 6 9.71 2.13 18.58
CA ALA A 6 8.54 1.52 17.94
C ALA A 6 7.70 0.69 18.93
N ARG A 7 8.33 -0.05 19.85
CA ARG A 7 7.61 -0.77 20.91
C ARG A 7 6.94 0.15 21.91
N LYS A 8 7.56 1.28 22.29
CA LYS A 8 6.93 2.27 23.17
C LYS A 8 5.69 2.88 22.54
N ILE A 9 5.78 3.25 21.25
CA ILE A 9 4.64 3.81 20.49
C ILE A 9 3.52 2.77 20.36
N LEU A 10 3.83 1.53 19.96
CA LEU A 10 2.82 0.48 19.88
C LEU A 10 2.17 0.21 21.25
N ALA A 11 2.92 0.25 22.34
CA ALA A 11 2.39 0.02 23.69
C ALA A 11 1.45 1.14 24.16
N SER A 12 1.74 2.41 23.85
CA SER A 12 0.87 3.53 24.25
C SER A 12 -0.42 3.65 23.42
N HIS A 13 -0.52 2.93 22.31
CA HIS A 13 -1.69 2.92 21.43
C HIS A 13 -2.39 1.54 21.39
N LEU A 14 -1.94 0.58 22.20
CA LEU A 14 -2.49 -0.77 22.24
C LEU A 14 -3.92 -0.78 22.76
N ILE A 15 -4.84 -1.33 21.95
CA ILE A 15 -6.26 -1.54 22.30
C ILE A 15 -6.48 -2.99 22.73
N SER A 16 -5.88 -3.96 22.03
CA SER A 16 -5.93 -5.38 22.39
C SER A 16 -4.80 -6.19 21.75
N GLY A 17 -4.63 -7.44 22.23
CA GLY A 17 -3.58 -8.36 21.81
C GLY A 17 -2.30 -8.25 22.66
N GLU A 18 -1.44 -9.26 22.59
CA GLU A 18 -0.14 -9.25 23.25
C GLU A 18 0.97 -8.80 22.30
N MET A 19 1.95 -8.05 22.82
CA MET A 19 3.04 -7.50 22.02
C MET A 19 4.18 -8.50 21.72
N ASN A 20 3.85 -9.78 21.54
CA ASN A 20 4.79 -10.82 21.14
C ASN A 20 4.93 -10.84 19.61
N VAL A 21 6.13 -11.02 19.09
CA VAL A 21 6.41 -10.85 17.65
C VAL A 21 5.64 -11.89 16.82
N GLY A 22 4.82 -11.42 15.89
CA GLY A 22 4.01 -12.26 14.99
C GLY A 22 2.55 -12.45 15.40
N GLU A 23 2.19 -12.15 16.64
CA GLU A 23 0.79 -12.17 17.12
C GLU A 23 0.00 -10.95 16.63
N GLU A 24 -1.31 -11.07 16.50
CA GLU A 24 -2.19 -9.94 16.10
C GLU A 24 -2.38 -8.99 17.28
N ILE A 25 -2.11 -7.71 17.05
CA ILE A 25 -2.41 -6.60 17.96
C ILE A 25 -3.35 -5.62 17.27
N ALA A 26 -4.22 -4.99 18.05
CA ALA A 26 -5.04 -3.87 17.63
C ALA A 26 -4.48 -2.58 18.24
N VAL A 27 -4.23 -1.56 17.42
CA VAL A 27 -3.75 -0.26 17.88
C VAL A 27 -4.65 0.88 17.42
N ARG A 28 -4.74 1.93 18.24
CA ARG A 28 -5.35 3.20 17.83
C ARG A 28 -4.47 3.87 16.78
N VAL A 29 -5.09 4.47 15.78
CA VAL A 29 -4.45 5.40 14.85
C VAL A 29 -4.84 6.81 15.29
N ASP A 30 -3.86 7.70 15.47
CA ASP A 30 -4.13 9.07 15.88
C ASP A 30 -4.37 9.95 14.66
N GLN A 31 -3.57 9.75 13.61
CA GLN A 31 -3.64 10.56 12.39
C GLN A 31 -3.82 9.73 11.13
N THR A 32 -4.57 10.26 10.16
CA THR A 32 -4.62 9.70 8.80
C THR A 32 -4.22 10.71 7.73
N LEU A 33 -3.69 10.19 6.63
CA LEU A 33 -3.48 10.96 5.41
C LEU A 33 -3.96 10.19 4.18
N THR A 34 -4.56 10.91 3.24
CA THR A 34 -4.81 10.41 1.88
C THR A 34 -4.28 11.39 0.86
N HIS A 35 -4.02 10.92 -0.36
CA HIS A 35 -3.73 11.76 -1.52
C HIS A 35 -4.80 11.55 -2.58
N ASP A 36 -5.08 12.57 -3.40
CA ASP A 36 -6.08 12.61 -4.47
C ASP A 36 -6.30 11.27 -5.21
N VAL A 37 -5.24 10.58 -5.61
CA VAL A 37 -5.26 9.32 -6.35
C VAL A 37 -5.77 8.12 -5.53
N THR A 38 -5.72 8.13 -4.20
CA THR A 38 -6.26 7.03 -3.34
C THR A 38 -7.37 7.49 -2.39
N GLY A 39 -7.40 8.78 -2.08
CA GLY A 39 -8.35 9.43 -1.20
C GLY A 39 -9.76 9.29 -1.73
N THR A 40 -9.99 9.50 -3.03
CA THR A 40 -11.35 9.41 -3.59
C THR A 40 -12.02 8.07 -3.28
N GLN A 41 -11.31 6.95 -3.42
CA GLN A 41 -11.84 5.62 -3.04
C GLN A 41 -11.94 5.44 -1.52
N ALA A 42 -10.94 5.89 -0.75
CA ALA A 42 -10.98 5.82 0.72
C ALA A 42 -12.19 6.58 1.30
N TYR A 43 -12.53 7.73 0.72
CA TYR A 43 -13.68 8.52 1.13
C TYR A 43 -15.01 7.91 0.70
N LEU A 44 -15.12 7.37 -0.52
CA LEU A 44 -16.31 6.60 -0.92
C LEU A 44 -16.56 5.41 0.03
N ALA A 45 -15.49 4.76 0.50
CA ALA A 45 -15.60 3.70 1.49
C ALA A 45 -16.02 4.24 2.86
N PHE A 46 -15.46 5.38 3.31
CA PHE A 46 -15.85 6.03 4.56
C PHE A 46 -17.32 6.49 4.56
N GLU A 47 -17.78 7.12 3.47
CA GLU A 47 -19.19 7.50 3.26
C GLU A 47 -20.11 6.29 3.42
N THR A 48 -19.74 5.17 2.80
CA THR A 48 -20.50 3.91 2.84
C THR A 48 -20.65 3.35 4.26
N MET A 49 -19.77 3.71 5.21
CA MET A 49 -19.89 3.32 6.61
C MET A 49 -20.95 4.10 7.39
N ASN A 50 -21.58 5.14 6.81
CA ASN A 50 -22.62 5.97 7.43
C ASN A 50 -22.18 6.66 8.74
N ILE A 51 -20.94 7.16 8.79
CA ILE A 51 -20.38 7.84 9.96
C ILE A 51 -20.42 9.36 9.74
N PRO A 52 -20.92 10.17 10.70
CA PRO A 52 -21.14 11.60 10.49
C PRO A 52 -19.86 12.45 10.43
N LYS A 53 -18.76 12.00 11.08
CA LYS A 53 -17.48 12.71 11.13
C LYS A 53 -16.32 11.74 11.36
N VAL A 54 -15.11 12.06 10.91
CA VAL A 54 -13.91 11.28 11.24
C VAL A 54 -13.67 11.25 12.75
N LYS A 55 -13.16 10.11 13.26
CA LYS A 55 -12.90 9.86 14.70
C LYS A 55 -11.43 9.85 15.11
N THR A 56 -10.52 9.90 14.15
CA THR A 56 -9.08 10.13 14.34
C THR A 56 -8.84 11.56 14.88
N GLU A 57 -7.74 11.78 15.61
CA GLU A 57 -7.38 13.10 16.15
C GLU A 57 -7.22 14.14 15.03
N LEU A 58 -6.68 13.71 13.87
CA LEU A 58 -6.47 14.55 12.70
C LEU A 58 -6.48 13.70 11.42
N SER A 59 -7.20 14.16 10.40
CA SER A 59 -7.24 13.53 9.08
C SER A 59 -6.98 14.59 8.01
N VAL A 60 -6.10 14.30 7.05
CA VAL A 60 -5.76 15.24 5.96
C VAL A 60 -5.94 14.59 4.61
N SER A 61 -6.64 15.28 3.72
CA SER A 61 -6.71 15.00 2.28
C SER A 61 -5.69 15.88 1.56
N TYR A 62 -4.79 15.30 0.78
CA TYR A 62 -3.77 16.01 0.01
C TYR A 62 -4.09 15.94 -1.49
N VAL A 63 -3.90 17.05 -2.20
CA VAL A 63 -4.00 17.09 -3.66
C VAL A 63 -2.60 17.36 -4.23
N ASP A 64 -1.90 16.29 -4.61
CA ASP A 64 -0.47 16.33 -4.95
C ASP A 64 -0.03 15.40 -6.09
N HIS A 65 -0.81 14.39 -6.51
CA HIS A 65 -0.44 13.52 -7.64
C HIS A 65 -1.07 13.95 -8.97
N ASN A 66 -2.34 14.37 -8.97
CA ASN A 66 -3.14 14.64 -10.18
C ASN A 66 -3.22 16.14 -10.54
N LEU A 67 -2.10 16.85 -10.40
CA LEU A 67 -2.01 18.31 -10.60
C LEU A 67 -2.23 18.79 -12.05
N LEU A 68 -2.13 17.89 -13.04
CA LEU A 68 -2.39 18.20 -14.44
C LEU A 68 -3.86 17.86 -14.79
N TYR A 69 -4.66 18.87 -15.12
CA TYR A 69 -6.04 18.70 -15.56
C TYR A 69 -6.08 18.37 -17.06
N ALA A 70 -5.73 17.13 -17.38
CA ALA A 70 -5.75 16.62 -18.76
C ALA A 70 -7.18 16.42 -19.30
N ASP A 71 -8.14 16.14 -18.41
CA ASP A 71 -9.58 16.09 -18.69
C ASP A 71 -10.39 16.52 -17.44
N ASN A 72 -11.70 16.27 -17.43
CA ASN A 72 -12.59 16.64 -16.32
C ASN A 72 -12.44 15.79 -15.04
N LYS A 73 -11.83 14.59 -15.10
CA LYS A 73 -11.88 13.63 -13.98
C LYS A 73 -11.06 14.10 -12.78
N ASN A 74 -9.86 14.64 -13.02
CA ASN A 74 -9.02 15.20 -11.96
C ASN A 74 -9.68 16.39 -11.24
N PRO A 75 -10.19 17.44 -11.93
CA PRO A 75 -10.92 18.51 -11.24
C PRO A 75 -12.21 18.03 -10.57
N ASP A 76 -12.94 17.06 -11.14
CA ASP A 76 -14.10 16.43 -10.49
C ASP A 76 -13.72 15.76 -9.16
N ASP A 77 -12.67 14.93 -9.15
CA ASP A 77 -12.11 14.31 -7.94
C ASP A 77 -11.66 15.38 -6.93
N HIS A 78 -11.03 16.48 -7.37
CA HIS A 78 -10.54 17.53 -6.48
C HIS A 78 -11.67 18.33 -5.83
N ILE A 79 -12.81 18.52 -6.51
CA ILE A 79 -14.02 19.15 -5.95
C ILE A 79 -14.74 18.20 -4.98
N TYR A 80 -14.78 16.90 -5.30
CA TYR A 80 -15.24 15.87 -4.38
C TYR A 80 -14.41 15.88 -3.08
N LEU A 81 -13.08 15.84 -3.17
CA LEU A 81 -12.18 15.87 -2.01
C LEU A 81 -12.36 17.14 -1.15
N GLN A 82 -12.61 18.29 -1.77
CA GLN A 82 -12.96 19.53 -1.07
C GLN A 82 -14.27 19.42 -0.28
N THR A 83 -15.33 18.92 -0.93
CA THR A 83 -16.66 18.80 -0.28
C THR A 83 -16.70 17.71 0.77
N ILE A 84 -15.98 16.60 0.58
CA ILE A 84 -15.74 15.56 1.58
C ILE A 84 -15.00 16.10 2.81
N ALA A 85 -13.90 16.83 2.61
CA ALA A 85 -13.15 17.42 3.73
C ALA A 85 -14.03 18.38 4.55
N LYS A 86 -14.82 19.20 3.85
CA LYS A 86 -15.83 20.08 4.44
C LYS A 86 -16.91 19.30 5.20
N LYS A 87 -17.43 18.20 4.64
CA LYS A 87 -18.51 17.39 5.21
C LYS A 87 -18.09 16.65 6.48
N TYR A 88 -16.99 15.90 6.40
CA TYR A 88 -16.61 14.91 7.42
C TYR A 88 -15.53 15.40 8.37
N GLY A 89 -15.13 16.67 8.28
CA GLY A 89 -14.21 17.31 9.21
C GLY A 89 -12.75 16.93 9.00
N LEU A 90 -12.27 17.01 7.76
CA LEU A 90 -10.86 16.82 7.45
C LEU A 90 -10.18 18.14 7.11
N TYR A 91 -8.87 18.21 7.32
CA TYR A 91 -8.03 19.20 6.66
C TYR A 91 -7.92 18.84 5.17
N LEU A 92 -7.82 19.86 4.32
CA LEU A 92 -7.47 19.70 2.91
C LEU A 92 -6.24 20.53 2.57
N SER A 93 -5.17 19.88 2.11
CA SER A 93 -4.06 20.53 1.45
C SER A 93 -4.36 20.65 -0.05
N ARG A 94 -4.52 21.88 -0.53
CA ARG A 94 -4.92 22.20 -1.91
C ARG A 94 -3.85 21.81 -2.95
N ALA A 95 -4.30 21.69 -4.19
CA ALA A 95 -3.46 21.43 -5.37
C ALA A 95 -2.27 22.40 -5.44
N GLY A 96 -1.05 21.87 -5.43
CA GLY A 96 0.18 22.66 -5.52
C GLY A 96 0.79 23.13 -4.19
N ASN A 97 0.21 22.77 -3.03
CA ASN A 97 0.82 23.07 -1.73
C ASN A 97 2.15 22.32 -1.51
N GLY A 98 2.21 21.05 -1.92
CA GLY A 98 3.38 20.19 -1.77
C GLY A 98 3.01 18.72 -1.70
N ILE A 99 4.02 17.85 -1.68
CA ILE A 99 3.83 16.39 -1.56
C ILE A 99 3.32 16.07 -0.15
N CYS A 100 2.30 15.21 -0.07
CA CYS A 100 1.61 14.82 1.15
C CYS A 100 2.57 14.52 2.32
N HIS A 101 3.58 13.66 2.11
CA HIS A 101 4.55 13.30 3.16
C HIS A 101 5.37 14.47 3.70
N THR A 102 5.72 15.43 2.84
CA THR A 102 6.51 16.61 3.20
C THR A 102 5.63 17.60 3.96
N VAL A 103 4.47 17.95 3.42
CA VAL A 103 3.52 18.86 4.10
C VAL A 103 3.04 18.26 5.44
N HIS A 104 2.78 16.95 5.48
CA HIS A 104 2.39 16.27 6.72
C HIS A 104 3.50 16.30 7.77
N PHE A 105 4.74 16.03 7.37
CA PHE A 105 5.92 16.15 8.22
C PHE A 105 6.12 17.58 8.75
N GLU A 106 5.96 18.59 7.89
CA GLU A 106 6.22 20.00 8.19
C GLU A 106 5.13 20.71 9.00
N ARG A 107 3.91 20.15 9.09
CA ARG A 107 2.75 20.83 9.72
C ARG A 107 1.96 20.00 10.72
N PHE A 108 1.81 18.70 10.50
CA PHE A 108 0.93 17.85 11.32
C PHE A 108 1.70 16.76 12.08
N GLY A 109 2.94 16.52 11.69
CA GLY A 109 3.81 15.50 12.26
C GLY A 109 4.13 15.73 13.74
N ARG A 110 3.82 14.74 14.58
CA ARG A 110 4.12 14.75 16.01
C ARG A 110 4.95 13.51 16.41
N PRO A 111 6.03 13.65 17.19
CA PRO A 111 6.73 12.50 17.76
C PRO A 111 5.79 11.60 18.56
N GLY A 112 5.99 10.29 18.48
CA GLY A 112 5.28 9.30 19.28
C GLY A 112 3.88 8.88 18.79
N MET A 113 3.30 9.54 17.78
CA MET A 113 1.98 9.17 17.23
C MET A 113 2.02 7.92 16.35
N ILE A 114 0.87 7.28 16.13
CA ILE A 114 0.63 6.37 15.00
C ILE A 114 -0.11 7.12 13.88
N SER A 115 0.49 7.15 12.69
CA SER A 115 -0.09 7.74 11.49
C SER A 115 -0.27 6.69 10.40
N LEU A 116 -1.47 6.62 9.82
CA LEU A 116 -1.83 5.66 8.76
C LEU A 116 -2.15 6.40 7.46
N GLY A 117 -1.44 6.08 6.38
CA GLY A 117 -1.61 6.77 5.10
C GLY A 117 -1.90 5.83 3.94
N SER A 118 -2.70 6.29 2.98
CA SER A 118 -3.01 5.52 1.76
C SER A 118 -1.90 5.60 0.69
N ASP A 119 -0.66 5.85 1.10
CA ASP A 119 0.54 5.74 0.26
C ASP A 119 1.65 4.93 0.93
N SER A 120 2.48 4.30 0.10
CA SER A 120 3.62 3.48 0.51
C SER A 120 4.78 4.26 1.16
N HIS A 121 4.91 5.57 0.92
CA HIS A 121 5.98 6.40 1.48
C HIS A 121 5.58 7.12 2.78
N THR A 122 4.38 6.86 3.33
CA THR A 122 3.97 7.33 4.66
C THR A 122 5.02 7.11 5.77
N PRO A 123 5.84 6.03 5.77
CA PRO A 123 6.96 5.89 6.70
C PRO A 123 7.95 7.06 6.76
N THR A 124 7.96 7.98 5.79
CA THR A 124 8.69 9.28 5.85
C THR A 124 8.39 10.04 7.15
N GLY A 125 7.13 10.03 7.62
CA GLY A 125 6.75 10.64 8.90
C GLY A 125 7.46 10.05 10.13
N SER A 126 8.08 8.86 10.00
CA SER A 126 8.85 8.26 11.10
C SER A 126 10.18 8.97 11.37
N ALA A 127 10.63 9.88 10.49
CA ALA A 127 11.86 10.65 10.67
C ALA A 127 11.80 11.62 11.88
N ILE A 128 10.61 12.05 12.30
CA ILE A 128 10.37 12.80 13.56
C ILE A 128 10.00 11.88 14.75
N GLY A 129 10.22 10.57 14.64
CA GLY A 129 9.93 9.63 15.71
C GLY A 129 8.45 9.30 15.91
N ALA A 130 7.61 9.49 14.89
CA ALA A 130 6.31 8.84 14.79
C ALA A 130 6.45 7.37 14.34
N LEU A 131 5.38 6.59 14.46
CA LEU A 131 5.23 5.30 13.76
C LEU A 131 4.27 5.49 12.58
N ALA A 132 4.81 5.84 11.42
CA ALA A 132 4.03 6.12 10.23
C ALA A 132 3.98 4.89 9.29
N ILE A 133 2.78 4.46 8.90
CA ILE A 133 2.53 3.20 8.20
C ILE A 133 1.73 3.46 6.92
N GLY A 134 2.17 2.88 5.80
CA GLY A 134 1.40 2.86 4.55
C GLY A 134 0.43 1.68 4.49
N ALA A 135 -0.81 1.92 4.04
CA ALA A 135 -1.90 0.94 4.00
C ALA A 135 -2.81 1.12 2.77
N GLY A 136 -3.89 0.33 2.66
CA GLY A 136 -4.93 0.53 1.65
C GLY A 136 -5.85 1.72 1.98
N GLY A 137 -6.60 2.21 1.00
CA GLY A 137 -7.61 3.25 1.19
C GLY A 137 -8.72 2.80 2.14
N LEU A 138 -9.17 1.55 2.04
CA LEU A 138 -10.13 1.01 3.03
C LEU A 138 -9.56 0.99 4.46
N ASP A 139 -8.31 0.59 4.67
CA ASP A 139 -7.71 0.58 6.02
C ASP A 139 -7.67 1.98 6.63
N VAL A 140 -7.40 3.00 5.80
CA VAL A 140 -7.43 4.41 6.21
C VAL A 140 -8.86 4.88 6.48
N ALA A 141 -9.84 4.48 5.66
CA ALA A 141 -11.26 4.73 5.91
C ALA A 141 -11.74 4.13 7.24
N LEU A 142 -11.30 2.91 7.54
CA LEU A 142 -11.57 2.19 8.78
C LEU A 142 -10.93 2.89 9.99
N ALA A 143 -9.69 3.37 9.87
CA ALA A 143 -9.05 4.19 10.91
C ALA A 143 -9.83 5.49 11.15
N MET A 144 -10.23 6.20 10.09
CA MET A 144 -11.10 7.39 10.19
C MET A 144 -12.45 7.08 10.83
N ALA A 145 -12.98 5.87 10.63
CA ALA A 145 -14.20 5.36 11.27
C ALA A 145 -14.06 5.03 12.77
N GLY A 146 -12.83 5.10 13.30
CA GLY A 146 -12.48 4.70 14.66
C GLY A 146 -12.31 3.18 14.85
N VAL A 147 -12.21 2.42 13.75
CA VAL A 147 -11.85 1.00 13.82
C VAL A 147 -10.34 0.89 14.07
N PRO A 148 -9.88 0.07 15.04
CA PRO A 148 -8.46 -0.12 15.29
C PRO A 148 -7.71 -0.62 14.06
N LEU A 149 -6.43 -0.23 13.93
CA LEU A 149 -5.51 -0.86 12.99
C LEU A 149 -5.09 -2.20 13.57
N TYR A 150 -5.46 -3.30 12.90
CA TYR A 150 -5.02 -4.64 13.24
C TYR A 150 -3.75 -4.97 12.45
N LEU A 151 -2.68 -5.34 13.16
CA LEU A 151 -1.41 -5.74 12.56
C LEU A 151 -0.77 -6.88 13.32
N LYS A 152 0.02 -7.71 12.63
CA LYS A 152 0.93 -8.63 13.31
C LYS A 152 2.09 -7.84 13.90
N MET A 153 2.35 -8.02 15.20
CA MET A 153 3.39 -7.32 15.94
C MET A 153 4.77 -7.46 15.24
N PRO A 154 5.39 -6.37 14.77
CA PRO A 154 6.51 -6.45 13.85
C PRO A 154 7.85 -6.81 14.51
N LYS A 155 8.75 -7.39 13.71
CA LYS A 155 10.20 -7.39 13.99
C LYS A 155 10.75 -5.99 13.75
N ILE A 156 11.64 -5.50 14.62
CA ILE A 156 12.23 -4.16 14.54
C ILE A 156 13.69 -4.25 14.05
N VAL A 157 14.07 -3.40 13.09
CA VAL A 157 15.37 -3.36 12.36
C VAL A 157 15.77 -1.88 12.15
N ASN A 158 17.03 -1.56 11.80
CA ASN A 158 17.65 -0.21 11.95
C ASN A 158 18.35 0.31 10.66
N VAL A 159 17.95 1.47 10.08
CA VAL A 159 18.32 1.99 8.70
C VAL A 159 18.19 3.56 8.52
N LYS A 160 18.48 4.16 7.34
CA LYS A 160 18.42 5.63 7.00
C LYS A 160 18.00 5.95 5.52
N GLY A 161 17.59 7.21 5.18
CA GLY A 161 17.60 7.81 3.81
C GLY A 161 16.55 8.92 3.46
N SER A 162 16.84 9.87 2.53
CA SER A 162 15.90 10.93 1.98
C SER A 162 16.38 11.62 0.65
N ARG A 163 15.79 12.76 0.18
CA ARG A 163 16.06 13.41 -1.16
C ARG A 163 16.40 14.93 -1.26
N GLN A 164 15.49 15.84 -0.87
CA GLN A 164 15.54 17.34 -0.88
C GLN A 164 16.91 17.97 -0.56
N ILE A 165 17.66 17.24 0.26
CA ILE A 165 19.11 17.24 0.46
C ILE A 165 19.94 17.66 -0.77
N PHE A 166 19.67 17.14 -1.97
CA PHE A 166 20.47 17.49 -3.16
C PHE A 166 20.42 18.98 -3.53
N SER A 167 19.25 19.64 -3.39
CA SER A 167 19.10 21.07 -3.71
C SER A 167 19.71 21.96 -2.62
N MET A 168 19.70 21.51 -1.37
CA MET A 168 20.39 22.17 -0.26
C MET A 168 21.90 22.06 -0.47
N ALA A 169 22.42 20.84 -0.63
CA ALA A 169 23.82 20.58 -0.96
C ALA A 169 24.33 21.33 -2.20
N LEU A 170 23.47 21.63 -3.19
CA LEU A 170 23.85 22.44 -4.36
C LEU A 170 24.06 23.91 -3.99
N ARG A 171 23.22 24.47 -3.11
CA ARG A 171 23.32 25.85 -2.63
C ARG A 171 24.43 26.03 -1.60
N ASP A 172 24.66 25.00 -0.79
CA ASP A 172 25.71 24.95 0.24
C ASP A 172 27.11 24.65 -0.34
N GLY A 173 27.25 24.65 -1.67
CA GLY A 173 28.52 24.41 -2.39
C GLY A 173 28.98 22.95 -2.45
N ILE A 174 28.38 22.04 -1.66
CA ILE A 174 28.73 20.62 -1.57
C ILE A 174 28.66 19.92 -2.94
N ILE A 175 27.67 20.22 -3.78
CA ILE A 175 27.62 19.64 -5.15
C ILE A 175 28.73 20.19 -6.04
N SER A 176 29.16 21.45 -5.90
CA SER A 176 30.33 21.96 -6.61
C SER A 176 31.56 21.16 -6.20
N THR A 177 31.81 21.04 -4.89
CA THR A 177 32.93 20.26 -4.34
C THR A 177 32.95 18.82 -4.87
N LEU A 178 31.79 18.17 -5.00
CA LEU A 178 31.70 16.84 -5.59
C LEU A 178 31.98 16.83 -7.10
N VAL A 179 31.46 17.79 -7.87
CA VAL A 179 31.73 17.92 -9.31
C VAL A 179 33.21 18.23 -9.58
N ASP A 180 33.80 19.14 -8.81
CA ASP A 180 35.21 19.53 -8.88
C ASP A 180 36.13 18.36 -8.50
N ALA A 181 35.69 17.50 -7.58
CA ALA A 181 36.34 16.21 -7.27
C ALA A 181 36.08 15.10 -8.31
N GLY A 182 35.41 15.40 -9.43
CA GLY A 182 35.17 14.47 -10.54
C GLY A 182 33.95 13.54 -10.37
N VAL A 183 33.09 13.77 -9.38
CA VAL A 183 31.89 12.96 -9.16
C VAL A 183 30.83 13.27 -10.21
N ARG A 184 30.47 12.27 -11.02
CA ARG A 184 29.31 12.34 -11.89
C ARG A 184 28.03 12.37 -11.04
N ILE A 185 27.36 13.51 -11.04
CA ILE A 185 26.02 13.65 -10.45
C ILE A 185 25.00 12.84 -11.27
N LEU A 186 24.12 12.14 -10.56
CA LEU A 186 23.03 11.34 -11.11
C LEU A 186 21.67 11.92 -10.69
N GLU A 187 20.61 11.51 -11.37
CA GLU A 187 19.25 11.91 -11.04
C GLU A 187 18.87 11.44 -9.64
N CYS A 188 18.14 12.30 -8.90
CA CYS A 188 17.68 12.00 -7.55
C CYS A 188 16.58 10.92 -7.54
N GLY A 189 17.00 9.66 -7.51
CA GLY A 189 16.14 8.48 -7.46
C GLY A 189 16.94 7.21 -7.13
N CYS A 190 16.34 6.03 -7.32
CA CYS A 190 17.01 4.76 -7.00
C CYS A 190 18.29 4.54 -7.82
N GLY A 191 18.30 4.92 -9.10
CA GLY A 191 19.49 4.93 -9.96
C GLY A 191 20.37 3.67 -9.83
N PRO A 192 21.66 3.80 -9.46
CA PRO A 192 22.57 2.66 -9.33
C PRO A 192 22.12 1.60 -8.31
N CYS A 193 21.32 1.93 -7.29
CA CYS A 193 20.77 0.97 -6.33
C CYS A 193 19.88 -0.11 -6.99
N VAL A 194 19.35 0.18 -8.18
CA VAL A 194 18.58 -0.75 -9.05
C VAL A 194 19.27 -1.01 -10.39
N GLY A 195 20.52 -0.58 -10.57
CA GLY A 195 21.29 -0.76 -11.80
C GLY A 195 20.99 0.23 -12.95
N ILE A 196 20.20 1.28 -12.69
CA ILE A 196 19.84 2.27 -13.71
C ILE A 196 20.87 3.41 -13.70
N GLY A 197 21.23 3.94 -14.87
CA GLY A 197 22.16 5.07 -15.04
C GLY A 197 23.64 4.75 -14.84
N GLN A 198 23.97 3.75 -14.00
CA GLN A 198 25.35 3.31 -13.75
C GLN A 198 25.43 1.79 -13.50
N ALA A 199 25.00 1.03 -14.51
CA ALA A 199 25.30 -0.41 -14.58
C ALA A 199 26.82 -0.64 -14.68
N LEU A 200 27.28 -1.80 -14.22
CA LEU A 200 28.70 -2.13 -14.22
C LEU A 200 29.11 -2.83 -15.52
N ARG A 201 30.38 -2.69 -15.90
CA ARG A 201 30.93 -3.56 -16.96
C ARG A 201 30.92 -5.03 -16.51
N THR A 202 30.98 -5.94 -17.49
CA THR A 202 31.31 -7.36 -17.29
C THR A 202 32.54 -7.50 -16.39
N HIS A 203 32.44 -8.34 -15.37
CA HIS A 203 33.40 -8.52 -14.26
C HIS A 203 33.81 -7.22 -13.51
N GLY A 204 32.96 -6.18 -13.52
CA GLY A 204 33.24 -4.91 -12.85
C GLY A 204 33.13 -4.99 -11.33
N VAL A 205 33.95 -4.22 -10.62
CA VAL A 205 33.93 -4.07 -9.16
C VAL A 205 33.39 -2.67 -8.80
N SER A 206 32.57 -2.57 -7.75
CA SER A 206 31.99 -1.30 -7.30
C SER A 206 31.73 -1.27 -5.80
N PHE A 207 32.04 -0.15 -5.16
CA PHE A 207 31.67 0.15 -3.78
C PHE A 207 30.48 1.12 -3.79
N ARG A 208 29.42 0.86 -3.01
CA ARG A 208 28.16 1.62 -3.07
C ARG A 208 27.57 1.92 -1.69
N THR A 209 26.89 3.06 -1.59
CA THR A 209 26.17 3.53 -0.40
C THR A 209 24.72 3.02 -0.32
N SER A 210 24.34 2.12 -1.24
CA SER A 210 23.03 1.47 -1.30
C SER A 210 22.86 0.36 -0.27
N ASN A 211 21.64 -0.11 -0.08
CA ASN A 211 21.29 -1.14 0.92
C ASN A 211 21.20 -2.59 0.37
N ARG A 212 21.49 -2.83 -0.91
CA ARG A 212 21.35 -4.15 -1.57
C ARG A 212 22.44 -4.39 -2.62
N ASN A 213 23.04 -5.58 -2.62
CA ASN A 213 24.09 -6.00 -3.57
C ASN A 213 23.87 -7.41 -4.17
N PHE A 214 22.63 -7.88 -4.26
CA PHE A 214 22.31 -9.18 -4.85
C PHE A 214 22.84 -9.31 -6.30
N LYS A 215 23.13 -10.54 -6.73
CA LYS A 215 23.57 -10.84 -8.11
C LYS A 215 22.60 -10.23 -9.14
N GLY A 216 23.11 -9.44 -10.09
CA GLY A 216 22.30 -8.73 -11.09
C GLY A 216 21.58 -7.45 -10.60
N ARG A 217 21.55 -7.15 -9.29
CA ARG A 217 20.81 -6.00 -8.72
C ARG A 217 21.25 -4.64 -9.27
N SER A 218 22.52 -4.53 -9.67
CA SER A 218 23.12 -3.31 -10.23
C SER A 218 23.21 -3.33 -11.75
N GLY A 219 22.30 -4.04 -12.44
CA GLY A 219 22.15 -4.03 -13.90
C GLY A 219 23.01 -5.05 -14.65
N THR A 220 24.00 -5.65 -13.96
CA THR A 220 24.99 -6.56 -14.57
C THR A 220 25.11 -7.82 -13.72
N LEU A 221 24.97 -8.99 -14.36
CA LEU A 221 24.78 -10.28 -13.66
C LEU A 221 26.05 -10.83 -13.00
N ASP A 222 27.22 -10.46 -13.50
CA ASP A 222 28.54 -11.00 -13.15
C ASP A 222 29.48 -9.96 -12.50
N ALA A 223 28.94 -8.80 -12.11
CA ALA A 223 29.67 -7.74 -11.43
C ALA A 223 29.66 -7.91 -9.89
N SER A 224 30.71 -7.45 -9.22
CA SER A 224 30.88 -7.52 -7.77
C SER A 224 30.58 -6.18 -7.11
N VAL A 225 29.62 -6.16 -6.17
CA VAL A 225 29.18 -4.94 -5.47
C VAL A 225 29.39 -5.08 -3.96
N TYR A 226 30.17 -4.17 -3.41
CA TYR A 226 30.47 -4.01 -1.99
C TYR A 226 29.68 -2.81 -1.44
N LEU A 227 29.27 -2.87 -0.17
CA LEU A 227 28.44 -1.84 0.47
C LEU A 227 29.16 -1.19 1.64
N GLY A 228 28.95 0.12 1.84
CA GLY A 228 29.49 0.88 2.96
C GLY A 228 28.90 2.27 3.11
N SER A 229 29.50 3.11 3.94
CA SER A 229 29.01 4.47 4.23
C SER A 229 29.38 5.48 3.12
N PRO A 230 28.74 6.67 3.07
CA PRO A 230 29.08 7.72 2.12
C PRO A 230 30.54 8.18 2.19
N GLU A 231 31.08 8.26 3.40
CA GLU A 231 32.46 8.66 3.67
C GLU A 231 33.43 7.60 3.13
N ALA A 232 33.16 6.31 3.41
CA ALA A 232 33.95 5.19 2.90
C ALA A 232 33.96 5.14 1.36
N ALA A 233 32.80 5.43 0.74
CA ALA A 233 32.68 5.48 -0.71
C ALA A 233 33.49 6.66 -1.31
N ALA A 234 33.49 7.82 -0.67
CA ALA A 234 34.25 8.99 -1.12
C ALA A 234 35.77 8.74 -1.09
N ILE A 235 36.33 8.27 0.03
CA ILE A 235 37.78 8.02 0.11
C ILE A 235 38.22 6.85 -0.80
N THR A 236 37.39 5.81 -0.93
CA THR A 236 37.63 4.69 -1.86
C THR A 236 37.67 5.16 -3.32
N ALA A 237 36.81 6.10 -3.70
CA ALA A 237 36.80 6.69 -5.04
C ALA A 237 38.07 7.51 -5.34
N ILE A 238 38.61 8.22 -4.34
CA ILE A 238 39.85 8.99 -4.47
C ILE A 238 41.08 8.08 -4.58
N LYS A 239 41.16 7.01 -3.77
CA LYS A 239 42.34 6.12 -3.70
C LYS A 239 42.33 5.01 -4.75
N GLY A 240 41.17 4.68 -5.32
CA GLY A 240 40.99 3.59 -6.29
C GLY A 240 40.93 2.19 -5.66
N TYR A 241 41.01 2.07 -4.33
CA TYR A 241 40.86 0.84 -3.56
C TYR A 241 40.20 1.14 -2.21
N ILE A 242 39.59 0.11 -1.60
CA ILE A 242 38.91 0.24 -0.30
C ILE A 242 39.97 0.44 0.79
N THR A 243 39.87 1.55 1.55
CA THR A 243 40.85 1.95 2.58
C THR A 243 40.18 2.28 3.92
N ASP A 244 40.98 2.46 4.97
CA ASP A 244 40.53 2.87 6.31
C ASP A 244 40.24 4.38 6.35
N LEU A 245 39.07 4.76 6.88
CA LEU A 245 38.64 6.15 7.04
C LEU A 245 39.40 6.90 8.13
N ILE A 246 39.80 6.22 9.20
CA ILE A 246 40.43 6.85 10.38
C ILE A 246 41.86 7.27 10.03
N ALA A 247 42.57 6.45 9.24
CA ALA A 247 43.90 6.75 8.75
C ALA A 247 43.95 7.92 7.74
N GLU A 248 42.80 8.35 7.20
CA GLU A 248 42.69 9.34 6.12
C GLU A 248 42.00 10.67 6.55
N GLY A 249 41.63 10.82 7.82
CA GLY A 249 41.24 12.11 8.42
C GLY A 249 39.87 12.69 8.02
N VAL A 250 38.97 11.90 7.44
CA VAL A 250 37.68 12.39 6.87
C VAL A 250 36.69 12.93 7.92
N THR A 251 36.86 12.58 9.20
CA THR A 251 35.93 12.92 10.29
C THR A 251 35.77 14.41 10.56
N ASP A 252 36.74 15.23 10.21
CA ASP A 252 36.89 16.57 10.78
C ASP A 252 36.05 17.63 10.04
N VAL A 253 35.73 17.40 8.76
CA VAL A 253 34.94 18.33 7.92
C VAL A 253 33.44 18.26 8.21
N LEU A 254 32.92 17.11 8.63
CA LEU A 254 31.48 16.93 8.90
C LEU A 254 30.98 17.72 10.13
N LEU A 255 31.89 18.33 10.90
CA LEU A 255 31.59 19.06 12.12
C LEU A 255 31.21 20.55 11.90
N THR A 256 31.10 21.04 10.65
CA THR A 256 31.01 22.49 10.35
C THR A 256 29.73 22.99 9.66
N VAL A 257 28.64 22.22 9.62
CA VAL A 257 27.36 22.61 8.96
C VAL A 257 26.29 22.97 10.00
N GLU A 258 25.54 24.07 9.79
CA GLU A 258 24.49 24.56 10.70
C GLU A 258 23.12 24.72 9.99
N GLU A 259 22.02 24.43 10.70
CA GLU A 259 20.63 24.60 10.22
C GLU A 259 20.08 26.03 10.48
N PRO A 260 19.12 26.52 9.67
CA PRO A 260 18.49 27.82 9.90
C PRO A 260 17.65 27.82 11.19
N LYS A 261 17.77 28.89 11.98
CA LYS A 261 17.10 29.00 13.29
C LYS A 261 15.57 29.01 13.24
N THR A 262 14.99 29.42 12.12
CA THR A 262 13.54 29.50 11.88
C THR A 262 13.22 29.30 10.40
N PHE A 263 12.06 28.71 10.12
CA PHE A 263 11.49 28.62 8.77
C PHE A 263 10.32 29.61 8.62
N ILE A 264 10.08 30.08 7.39
CA ILE A 264 8.87 30.86 7.07
C ILE A 264 7.70 29.89 6.94
N ILE A 265 6.60 30.18 7.64
CA ILE A 265 5.38 29.38 7.60
C ILE A 265 4.34 30.11 6.75
N ASP A 266 3.86 29.43 5.71
CA ASP A 266 2.68 29.79 4.93
C ASP A 266 1.75 28.58 4.94
N ASP A 267 0.50 28.79 5.36
CA ASP A 267 -0.56 27.79 5.48
C ASP A 267 -1.80 28.16 4.63
N ASN A 268 -1.72 29.18 3.76
CA ASN A 268 -2.86 29.65 2.93
C ASN A 268 -3.43 28.59 1.98
N MET A 269 -2.69 27.50 1.77
CA MET A 269 -3.10 26.35 0.94
C MET A 269 -3.62 25.17 1.76
N ILE A 270 -3.70 25.29 3.08
CA ILE A 270 -4.30 24.33 4.01
C ILE A 270 -5.68 24.87 4.43
N ILE A 271 -6.74 24.17 4.04
CA ILE A 271 -8.10 24.45 4.48
C ILE A 271 -8.38 23.63 5.74
N PRO A 272 -8.75 24.27 6.88
CA PRO A 272 -9.11 23.56 8.10
C PRO A 272 -10.49 22.86 7.97
N PRO A 273 -10.76 21.85 8.81
CA PRO A 273 -12.07 21.20 8.85
C PRO A 273 -13.18 22.20 9.23
N THR A 274 -14.40 21.95 8.74
CA THR A 274 -15.56 22.76 9.14
C THR A 274 -15.92 22.50 10.60
N GLU A 275 -16.11 23.59 11.35
CA GLU A 275 -16.65 23.58 12.71
C GLU A 275 -18.18 23.63 12.70
N GLY A 276 -18.81 23.07 13.73
CA GLY A 276 -20.27 23.02 13.84
C GLY A 276 -20.92 21.91 13.01
N ASP A 277 -22.19 22.13 12.63
CA ASP A 277 -22.98 21.19 11.84
C ASP A 277 -22.62 21.26 10.35
N THR A 278 -22.51 20.09 9.73
CA THR A 278 -22.20 19.90 8.31
C THR A 278 -23.33 19.17 7.56
N SER A 279 -24.51 19.00 8.19
CA SER A 279 -25.72 18.41 7.60
C SER A 279 -26.03 18.97 6.19
N ASP A 280 -26.04 20.29 6.04
CA ASP A 280 -26.30 21.00 4.78
C ASP A 280 -25.13 21.01 3.77
N VAL A 281 -23.96 20.44 4.11
CA VAL A 281 -22.84 20.34 3.16
C VAL A 281 -23.17 19.28 2.11
N GLU A 282 -23.37 19.72 0.87
CA GLU A 282 -23.49 18.87 -0.31
C GLU A 282 -22.12 18.27 -0.69
N ILE A 283 -22.10 16.97 -1.00
CA ILE A 283 -20.92 16.28 -1.55
C ILE A 283 -21.07 16.25 -3.07
N ILE A 284 -20.23 17.00 -3.77
CA ILE A 284 -20.25 17.12 -5.23
C ILE A 284 -19.45 15.97 -5.84
N ARG A 285 -19.99 15.31 -6.87
CA ARG A 285 -19.34 14.18 -7.56
C ARG A 285 -19.42 14.36 -9.08
N GLY A 286 -18.30 14.15 -9.77
CA GLY A 286 -18.30 13.98 -11.23
C GLY A 286 -18.83 12.60 -11.64
N PRO A 287 -19.21 12.40 -12.92
CA PRO A 287 -19.79 11.15 -13.41
C PRO A 287 -18.86 9.93 -13.30
N ASN A 288 -17.55 10.17 -13.13
CA ASN A 288 -16.56 9.12 -12.91
C ASN A 288 -16.55 8.60 -11.46
N ILE A 289 -17.06 9.36 -10.49
CA ILE A 289 -17.04 9.00 -9.07
C ILE A 289 -18.29 8.16 -8.77
N GLN A 290 -18.11 6.85 -8.67
CA GLN A 290 -19.21 5.89 -8.51
C GLN A 290 -19.28 5.36 -7.06
N PRO A 291 -20.46 4.96 -6.57
CA PRO A 291 -20.60 4.36 -5.24
C PRO A 291 -19.68 3.15 -5.05
N MET A 292 -19.14 2.99 -3.85
CA MET A 292 -18.30 1.84 -3.51
C MET A 292 -19.14 0.55 -3.48
N PRO A 293 -18.78 -0.50 -4.23
CA PRO A 293 -19.51 -1.76 -4.21
C PRO A 293 -19.29 -2.49 -2.89
N ILE A 294 -20.36 -3.02 -2.34
CA ILE A 294 -20.37 -3.83 -1.12
C ILE A 294 -20.62 -5.27 -1.54
N ASN A 295 -19.69 -6.17 -1.24
CA ASN A 295 -19.85 -7.60 -1.52
C ASN A 295 -20.96 -8.21 -0.66
N GLU A 296 -21.54 -9.32 -1.11
CA GLU A 296 -22.57 -10.07 -0.37
C GLU A 296 -21.95 -11.02 0.67
N PRO A 297 -22.71 -11.45 1.71
CA PRO A 297 -22.24 -12.40 2.71
C PRO A 297 -21.87 -13.72 2.05
N LEU A 298 -20.97 -14.46 2.69
CA LEU A 298 -20.50 -15.73 2.15
C LEU A 298 -21.67 -16.73 2.07
N PRO A 299 -22.03 -17.23 0.88
CA PRO A 299 -23.14 -18.17 0.75
C PRO A 299 -22.76 -19.51 1.40
N ASP A 300 -23.75 -20.19 1.96
CA ASP A 300 -23.56 -21.54 2.52
C ASP A 300 -22.95 -22.50 1.50
N THR A 301 -23.49 -22.53 0.29
CA THR A 301 -22.99 -23.35 -0.81
C THR A 301 -22.71 -22.46 -2.02
N ILE A 302 -21.54 -22.66 -2.63
CA ILE A 302 -21.14 -22.04 -3.89
C ILE A 302 -20.77 -23.12 -4.89
N GLN A 303 -21.26 -22.96 -6.11
CA GLN A 303 -20.87 -23.73 -7.30
C GLN A 303 -20.60 -22.70 -8.40
N ALA A 304 -19.38 -22.68 -8.94
CA ALA A 304 -18.90 -21.62 -9.83
C ALA A 304 -17.66 -22.07 -10.63
N HIS A 305 -17.43 -21.46 -11.78
CA HIS A 305 -16.32 -21.81 -12.68
C HIS A 305 -15.02 -21.08 -12.31
N VAL A 306 -13.87 -21.65 -12.69
CA VAL A 306 -12.55 -21.00 -12.61
C VAL A 306 -12.42 -19.97 -13.74
N SER A 307 -12.62 -18.68 -13.44
CA SER A 307 -12.53 -17.59 -14.44
C SER A 307 -11.10 -17.25 -14.85
N ALA A 308 -10.12 -17.60 -14.02
CA ALA A 308 -8.69 -17.47 -14.33
C ALA A 308 -7.87 -18.59 -13.68
N TYR A 309 -7.04 -19.25 -14.48
CA TYR A 309 -5.93 -20.08 -14.02
C TYR A 309 -4.62 -19.38 -14.35
N ARG A 310 -3.72 -19.21 -13.37
CA ARG A 310 -2.52 -18.37 -13.50
C ARG A 310 -1.26 -19.02 -12.91
N PRO A 311 -0.08 -18.79 -13.51
CA PRO A 311 1.21 -19.30 -13.03
C PRO A 311 1.65 -18.66 -11.70
N ASP A 312 2.84 -19.04 -11.26
CA ASP A 312 3.53 -18.41 -10.12
C ASP A 312 3.89 -16.94 -10.43
N ASN A 313 4.08 -16.14 -9.38
CA ASN A 313 4.62 -14.77 -9.39
C ASN A 313 3.75 -13.68 -10.05
N ILE A 314 2.45 -13.92 -10.26
CA ILE A 314 1.48 -12.89 -10.68
C ILE A 314 1.55 -11.67 -9.77
N THR A 315 1.79 -10.50 -10.37
CA THR A 315 1.89 -9.22 -9.67
C THR A 315 0.54 -8.50 -9.61
N THR A 316 0.41 -7.49 -8.76
CA THR A 316 -0.75 -6.58 -8.83
C THR A 316 -0.81 -5.75 -10.11
N ASP A 317 0.27 -5.67 -10.90
CA ASP A 317 0.27 -5.04 -12.24
C ASP A 317 -0.28 -5.93 -13.35
N ASP A 318 -0.22 -7.25 -13.14
CA ASP A 318 -0.84 -8.24 -14.03
C ASP A 318 -2.34 -8.33 -13.75
N ILE A 319 -2.75 -8.25 -12.48
CA ILE A 319 -4.16 -8.21 -12.07
C ILE A 319 -4.82 -6.88 -12.46
N ILE A 320 -4.21 -5.74 -12.10
CA ILE A 320 -4.74 -4.41 -12.44
C ILE A 320 -3.62 -3.48 -12.99
N PRO A 321 -3.51 -3.34 -14.33
CA PRO A 321 -2.46 -2.58 -14.98
C PRO A 321 -2.26 -1.15 -14.46
N ALA A 322 -1.07 -0.79 -13.95
CA ALA A 322 -0.74 0.62 -13.77
C ALA A 322 -0.53 1.27 -15.15
N ASN A 323 -1.50 2.10 -15.57
CA ASN A 323 -1.46 2.95 -16.75
C ASN A 323 -2.29 4.23 -16.51
N ALA A 324 -2.43 5.09 -17.52
CA ALA A 324 -3.23 6.32 -17.40
C ALA A 324 -4.72 6.06 -17.11
N GLN A 325 -5.31 4.98 -17.64
CA GLN A 325 -6.70 4.59 -17.34
C GLN A 325 -6.85 4.20 -15.88
N PHE A 326 -5.90 3.45 -15.33
CA PHE A 326 -5.89 3.08 -13.91
C PHE A 326 -5.87 4.31 -13.01
N SER A 327 -5.05 5.32 -13.28
CA SER A 327 -5.09 6.59 -12.53
C SER A 327 -6.43 7.32 -12.68
N ALA A 328 -7.01 7.33 -13.87
CA ALA A 328 -8.26 8.03 -14.17
C ALA A 328 -9.54 7.33 -13.67
N LEU A 329 -9.51 6.02 -13.40
CA LEU A 329 -10.70 5.21 -13.10
C LEU A 329 -10.75 4.70 -11.64
N ARG A 330 -9.85 5.14 -10.75
CA ARG A 330 -9.76 4.60 -9.37
C ARG A 330 -11.03 4.76 -8.53
N SER A 331 -11.78 5.83 -8.78
CA SER A 331 -13.08 6.14 -8.18
C SER A 331 -14.28 5.51 -8.90
N ASN A 332 -14.02 4.74 -9.97
CA ASN A 332 -15.02 4.08 -10.80
C ASN A 332 -14.79 2.56 -10.80
N ILE A 333 -15.17 1.87 -9.72
CA ILE A 333 -14.97 0.42 -9.63
C ILE A 333 -15.62 -0.36 -10.79
N PRO A 334 -16.84 -0.01 -11.26
CA PRO A 334 -17.40 -0.59 -12.49
C PRO A 334 -16.47 -0.44 -13.70
N ALA A 335 -16.01 0.77 -14.03
CA ALA A 335 -15.17 0.99 -15.21
C ALA A 335 -13.75 0.42 -15.07
N ILE A 336 -13.14 0.48 -13.88
CA ILE A 336 -11.78 -0.06 -13.66
C ILE A 336 -11.79 -1.59 -13.66
N SER A 337 -12.91 -2.22 -13.31
CA SER A 337 -13.02 -3.68 -13.39
C SER A 337 -12.82 -4.20 -14.81
N GLN A 338 -13.21 -3.41 -15.82
CA GLN A 338 -13.11 -3.76 -17.23
C GLN A 338 -11.67 -3.83 -17.77
N ILE A 339 -10.66 -3.39 -17.00
CA ILE A 339 -9.24 -3.56 -17.35
C ILE A 339 -8.54 -4.67 -16.53
N THR A 340 -9.26 -5.41 -15.69
CA THR A 340 -8.71 -6.52 -14.89
C THR A 340 -8.12 -7.60 -15.79
N PHE A 341 -6.89 -8.01 -15.52
CA PHE A 341 -6.08 -8.94 -16.33
C PHE A 341 -5.85 -8.57 -17.81
N SER A 342 -6.32 -7.42 -18.30
CA SER A 342 -6.29 -7.03 -19.72
C SER A 342 -4.94 -7.13 -20.45
N ARG A 343 -3.81 -7.11 -19.72
CA ARG A 343 -2.46 -7.32 -20.26
C ARG A 343 -2.10 -8.79 -20.54
N ILE A 344 -2.71 -9.74 -19.82
CA ILE A 344 -2.32 -11.17 -19.84
C ILE A 344 -3.48 -12.14 -20.14
N ASP A 345 -4.73 -11.72 -19.96
CA ASP A 345 -5.94 -12.41 -20.41
C ASP A 345 -7.02 -11.37 -20.73
N PRO A 346 -7.10 -10.90 -21.99
CA PRO A 346 -8.11 -9.93 -22.43
C PRO A 346 -9.56 -10.43 -22.32
N ASP A 347 -9.79 -11.74 -22.30
CA ASP A 347 -11.13 -12.33 -22.23
C ASP A 347 -11.62 -12.52 -20.78
N PHE A 348 -10.76 -12.33 -19.77
CA PHE A 348 -11.07 -12.57 -18.36
C PHE A 348 -12.37 -11.89 -17.90
N VAL A 349 -12.55 -10.60 -18.22
CA VAL A 349 -13.70 -9.80 -17.76
C VAL A 349 -15.01 -10.41 -18.27
N LYS A 350 -15.09 -10.62 -19.59
CA LYS A 350 -16.23 -11.26 -20.26
C LYS A 350 -16.51 -12.67 -19.71
N ARG A 351 -15.46 -13.42 -19.36
CA ARG A 351 -15.56 -14.76 -18.77
C ARG A 351 -16.15 -14.71 -17.36
N ALA A 352 -15.62 -13.83 -16.50
CA ALA A 352 -16.08 -13.65 -15.13
C ALA A 352 -17.53 -13.13 -15.06
N GLU A 353 -17.87 -12.13 -15.88
CA GLU A 353 -19.24 -11.61 -16.01
C GLU A 353 -20.21 -12.69 -16.54
N GLY A 354 -19.79 -13.46 -17.55
CA GLY A 354 -20.59 -14.56 -18.11
C GLY A 354 -20.89 -15.68 -17.10
N TYR A 355 -20.01 -15.89 -16.11
CA TYR A 355 -20.25 -16.81 -14.99
C TYR A 355 -21.03 -16.18 -13.84
N GLY A 356 -20.96 -14.85 -13.65
CA GLY A 356 -21.62 -14.09 -12.58
C GLY A 356 -21.09 -14.34 -11.17
N LYS A 357 -20.62 -15.56 -10.88
CA LYS A 357 -19.79 -15.94 -9.74
C LYS A 357 -18.64 -16.80 -10.24
N SER A 358 -17.42 -16.60 -9.72
CA SER A 358 -16.26 -17.37 -10.17
C SER A 358 -15.18 -17.55 -9.10
N PHE A 359 -14.21 -18.40 -9.40
CA PHE A 359 -12.97 -18.59 -8.65
C PHE A 359 -11.75 -18.19 -9.49
N ILE A 360 -10.70 -17.73 -8.82
CA ILE A 360 -9.36 -17.60 -9.44
C ILE A 360 -8.44 -18.66 -8.84
N VAL A 361 -7.65 -19.32 -9.69
CA VAL A 361 -6.60 -20.26 -9.29
C VAL A 361 -5.23 -19.69 -9.67
N GLY A 362 -4.32 -19.61 -8.71
CA GLY A 362 -2.98 -18.99 -8.87
C GLY A 362 -1.83 -19.86 -8.38
N GLY A 363 -0.63 -19.60 -8.88
CA GLY A 363 0.59 -20.27 -8.44
C GLY A 363 1.13 -19.76 -7.09
N GLU A 364 2.45 -19.77 -6.94
CA GLU A 364 3.15 -19.19 -5.79
C GLU A 364 3.18 -17.65 -5.85
N ASN A 365 3.26 -17.00 -4.68
CA ASN A 365 3.50 -15.56 -4.55
C ASN A 365 2.50 -14.69 -5.34
N TYR A 366 1.24 -15.12 -5.42
CA TYR A 366 0.19 -14.44 -6.15
C TYR A 366 -0.17 -13.08 -5.52
N GLY A 367 -0.36 -12.06 -6.36
CA GLY A 367 -0.68 -10.70 -5.94
C GLY A 367 0.52 -9.92 -5.39
N GLN A 368 1.75 -10.24 -5.79
CA GLN A 368 2.94 -9.53 -5.30
C GLN A 368 3.06 -8.10 -5.84
N GLY A 369 3.86 -7.27 -5.17
CA GLY A 369 4.16 -5.90 -5.60
C GLY A 369 3.32 -4.84 -4.88
N SER A 370 2.85 -3.84 -5.63
CA SER A 370 2.22 -2.62 -5.11
C SER A 370 0.94 -2.89 -4.30
N SER A 371 0.68 -2.09 -3.27
CA SER A 371 -0.43 -2.21 -2.31
C SER A 371 -1.85 -1.93 -2.86
N ARG A 372 -2.03 -1.90 -4.19
CA ARG A 372 -3.30 -1.57 -4.86
C ARG A 372 -4.42 -2.49 -4.40
N GLU A 373 -5.43 -1.92 -3.74
CA GLU A 373 -6.65 -2.65 -3.39
C GLU A 373 -7.55 -2.93 -4.60
N HIS A 374 -7.40 -2.16 -5.69
CA HIS A 374 -7.99 -2.43 -7.00
C HIS A 374 -7.78 -3.88 -7.46
N ALA A 375 -6.62 -4.48 -7.14
CA ALA A 375 -6.33 -5.88 -7.49
C ALA A 375 -7.20 -6.90 -6.74
N ALA A 376 -7.94 -6.50 -5.70
CA ALA A 376 -8.88 -7.34 -4.96
C ALA A 376 -10.35 -6.93 -5.23
N ILE A 377 -10.66 -5.63 -5.15
CA ILE A 377 -12.04 -5.13 -5.34
C ILE A 377 -12.53 -5.26 -6.80
N ALA A 378 -11.65 -5.18 -7.81
CA ALA A 378 -12.06 -5.34 -9.20
C ALA A 378 -12.44 -6.80 -9.53
N PRO A 379 -11.65 -7.83 -9.18
CA PRO A 379 -12.11 -9.22 -9.21
C PRO A 379 -13.39 -9.47 -8.39
N MET A 380 -13.51 -8.87 -7.20
CA MET A 380 -14.73 -8.97 -6.37
C MET A 380 -15.97 -8.46 -7.12
N TYR A 381 -15.86 -7.29 -7.73
CA TYR A 381 -16.95 -6.66 -8.51
C TYR A 381 -17.37 -7.55 -9.70
N LEU A 382 -16.41 -8.24 -10.34
CA LEU A 382 -16.62 -9.23 -11.39
C LEU A 382 -17.09 -10.60 -10.87
N GLY A 383 -17.53 -10.69 -9.61
CA GLY A 383 -18.13 -11.89 -9.03
C GLY A 383 -17.16 -12.94 -8.49
N VAL A 384 -15.84 -12.66 -8.41
CA VAL A 384 -14.88 -13.60 -7.83
C VAL A 384 -15.14 -13.75 -6.33
N LYS A 385 -15.35 -14.99 -5.85
CA LYS A 385 -15.68 -15.28 -4.44
C LYS A 385 -14.53 -15.88 -3.64
N ALA A 386 -13.60 -16.59 -4.27
CA ALA A 386 -12.36 -17.01 -3.63
C ALA A 386 -11.19 -17.00 -4.62
N VAL A 387 -9.99 -16.83 -4.08
CA VAL A 387 -8.71 -16.96 -4.79
C VAL A 387 -7.96 -18.12 -4.14
N ILE A 388 -7.75 -19.21 -4.90
CA ILE A 388 -7.11 -20.45 -4.46
C ILE A 388 -5.68 -20.48 -5.00
N THR A 389 -4.66 -20.55 -4.14
CA THR A 389 -3.26 -20.39 -4.57
C THR A 389 -2.31 -21.41 -3.97
N LYS A 390 -1.09 -21.52 -4.52
CA LYS A 390 0.01 -22.15 -3.77
C LYS A 390 0.47 -21.25 -2.63
N SER A 391 0.58 -19.93 -2.87
CA SER A 391 0.81 -18.93 -1.83
C SER A 391 0.44 -17.51 -2.27
N LEU A 392 0.09 -16.66 -1.29
CA LEU A 392 -0.36 -15.27 -1.47
C LEU A 392 0.61 -14.24 -0.88
N ALA A 393 0.77 -13.11 -1.57
CA ALA A 393 1.49 -11.96 -1.02
C ALA A 393 0.70 -11.27 0.11
N ARG A 394 1.39 -10.94 1.22
CA ARG A 394 0.78 -10.46 2.47
C ARG A 394 -0.20 -9.30 2.32
N ILE A 395 0.15 -8.27 1.56
CA ILE A 395 -0.71 -7.08 1.42
C ILE A 395 -1.95 -7.41 0.57
N HIS A 396 -1.78 -8.20 -0.49
CA HIS A 396 -2.90 -8.62 -1.32
C HIS A 396 -3.88 -9.54 -0.56
N LYS A 397 -3.39 -10.44 0.29
CA LYS A 397 -4.24 -11.21 1.23
C LYS A 397 -5.15 -10.31 2.06
N ASN A 398 -4.60 -9.24 2.67
CA ASN A 398 -5.40 -8.28 3.43
C ASN A 398 -6.45 -7.59 2.56
N ASN A 399 -6.07 -7.14 1.36
CA ASN A 399 -7.00 -6.51 0.42
C ASN A 399 -8.15 -7.47 -0.01
N LEU A 400 -7.89 -8.77 -0.16
CA LEU A 400 -8.92 -9.78 -0.44
C LEU A 400 -9.92 -9.90 0.73
N ILE A 401 -9.42 -10.02 1.97
CA ILE A 401 -10.24 -10.09 3.19
C ILE A 401 -11.12 -8.84 3.34
N ASN A 402 -10.50 -7.67 3.17
CA ASN A 402 -11.14 -6.35 3.25
C ASN A 402 -12.37 -6.25 2.33
N HIS A 403 -12.28 -6.81 1.12
CA HIS A 403 -13.35 -6.80 0.10
C HIS A 403 -14.19 -8.10 0.08
N GLY A 404 -14.04 -9.02 1.04
CA GLY A 404 -14.88 -10.21 1.16
C GLY A 404 -14.58 -11.33 0.15
N VAL A 405 -13.38 -11.36 -0.45
CA VAL A 405 -12.93 -12.44 -1.32
C VAL A 405 -12.09 -13.40 -0.50
N VAL A 406 -12.47 -14.68 -0.44
CA VAL A 406 -11.82 -15.65 0.46
C VAL A 406 -10.43 -16.05 -0.08
N PRO A 407 -9.32 -15.81 0.67
CA PRO A 407 -8.01 -16.30 0.30
C PRO A 407 -7.83 -17.74 0.78
N LEU A 408 -7.57 -18.66 -0.15
CA LEU A 408 -7.34 -20.08 0.13
C LEU A 408 -5.96 -20.51 -0.40
N ASN A 409 -5.28 -21.39 0.33
CA ASN A 409 -4.03 -22.02 -0.09
C ASN A 409 -4.25 -23.53 -0.25
N PHE A 410 -3.68 -24.17 -1.27
CA PHE A 410 -3.69 -25.63 -1.37
C PHE A 410 -3.01 -26.27 -0.16
N VAL A 411 -3.56 -27.38 0.36
CA VAL A 411 -2.86 -28.24 1.34
C VAL A 411 -1.78 -29.06 0.63
N ASN A 412 -2.15 -29.65 -0.51
CA ASN A 412 -1.23 -30.37 -1.40
C ASN A 412 -1.01 -29.56 -2.68
N LEU A 413 0.22 -29.07 -2.88
CA LEU A 413 0.55 -28.20 -4.03
C LEU A 413 0.38 -28.89 -5.40
N ALA A 414 0.42 -30.23 -5.46
CA ALA A 414 0.20 -30.99 -6.69
C ALA A 414 -1.27 -31.00 -7.17
N ASP A 415 -2.22 -30.49 -6.37
CA ASP A 415 -3.62 -30.34 -6.80
C ASP A 415 -3.81 -29.12 -7.71
N TYR A 416 -2.90 -28.13 -7.65
CA TYR A 416 -2.86 -26.99 -8.57
C TYR A 416 -2.71 -27.44 -10.04
N ASP A 417 -1.88 -28.45 -10.32
CA ASP A 417 -1.63 -28.93 -11.68
C ASP A 417 -2.80 -29.77 -12.24
N LYS A 418 -3.77 -30.15 -11.41
CA LYS A 418 -4.97 -30.92 -11.78
C LYS A 418 -6.14 -30.02 -12.22
N ILE A 419 -6.10 -28.74 -11.86
CA ILE A 419 -7.17 -27.78 -12.13
C ILE A 419 -6.84 -27.01 -13.42
N ASN A 420 -7.85 -26.68 -14.20
CA ASN A 420 -7.71 -25.79 -15.35
C ASN A 420 -8.68 -24.61 -15.25
N GLN A 421 -8.49 -23.63 -16.12
CA GLN A 421 -9.52 -22.62 -16.36
C GLN A 421 -10.80 -23.31 -16.85
N ASP A 422 -11.95 -22.72 -16.53
CA ASP A 422 -13.28 -23.21 -16.92
C ASP A 422 -13.71 -24.54 -16.27
N ASP A 423 -12.89 -25.12 -15.37
CA ASP A 423 -13.35 -26.16 -14.43
C ASP A 423 -14.43 -25.58 -13.50
N GLU A 424 -15.49 -26.35 -13.24
CA GLU A 424 -16.53 -26.01 -12.27
C GLU A 424 -16.16 -26.56 -10.89
N LEU A 425 -16.06 -25.66 -9.91
CA LEU A 425 -15.73 -25.98 -8.53
C LEU A 425 -16.94 -25.76 -7.62
N LYS A 426 -17.04 -26.56 -6.56
CA LYS A 426 -18.10 -26.48 -5.56
C LYS A 426 -17.54 -26.56 -4.14
N ILE A 427 -18.13 -25.76 -3.24
CA ILE A 427 -17.87 -25.74 -1.81
C ILE A 427 -19.21 -25.69 -1.09
N THR A 428 -19.45 -26.62 -0.16
CA THR A 428 -20.67 -26.70 0.68
C THR A 428 -20.36 -26.30 2.12
N ASN A 429 -21.35 -25.84 2.89
CA ASN A 429 -21.17 -25.38 4.27
C ASN A 429 -20.00 -24.37 4.44
N PHE A 430 -19.77 -23.51 3.44
CA PHE A 430 -18.54 -22.72 3.27
C PHE A 430 -18.23 -21.82 4.49
N PRO A 431 -19.20 -21.15 5.15
CA PRO A 431 -18.94 -20.43 6.40
C PRO A 431 -18.41 -21.32 7.54
N GLU A 432 -18.94 -22.55 7.70
CA GLU A 432 -18.49 -23.49 8.74
C GLU A 432 -17.12 -24.11 8.40
N GLN A 433 -16.88 -24.46 7.14
CA GLN A 433 -15.56 -24.88 6.69
C GLN A 433 -14.51 -23.77 6.91
N LEU A 434 -14.85 -22.51 6.59
CA LEU A 434 -13.98 -21.37 6.84
C LEU A 434 -13.72 -21.14 8.34
N LYS A 435 -14.71 -21.34 9.22
CA LYS A 435 -14.52 -21.38 10.68
C LYS A 435 -13.55 -22.47 11.13
N SER A 436 -13.52 -23.63 10.45
CA SER A 436 -12.55 -24.71 10.73
C SER A 436 -11.13 -24.45 10.16
N ARG A 437 -10.98 -23.45 9.29
CA ARG A 437 -9.77 -23.11 8.50
C ARG A 437 -9.34 -24.13 7.44
N ASN A 438 -10.00 -25.28 7.34
CA ASN A 438 -9.83 -26.25 6.27
C ASN A 438 -11.10 -26.28 5.41
N ILE A 439 -10.93 -26.21 4.09
CA ILE A 439 -12.01 -26.10 3.12
C ILE A 439 -11.78 -27.15 2.02
N ILE A 440 -12.69 -28.12 1.95
CA ILE A 440 -12.77 -29.13 0.89
C ILE A 440 -13.45 -28.49 -0.32
N VAL A 441 -12.80 -28.61 -1.48
CA VAL A 441 -13.31 -28.12 -2.76
C VAL A 441 -13.51 -29.33 -3.69
N GLU A 442 -14.71 -29.45 -4.25
CA GLU A 442 -15.08 -30.47 -5.24
C GLU A 442 -14.87 -29.88 -6.65
N ASN A 443 -14.08 -30.52 -7.51
CA ASN A 443 -14.00 -30.23 -8.94
C ASN A 443 -15.02 -31.12 -9.68
N LEU A 444 -16.15 -30.52 -10.07
CA LEU A 444 -17.27 -31.24 -10.68
C LEU A 444 -16.96 -31.67 -12.12
N THR A 445 -16.19 -30.86 -12.85
CA THR A 445 -15.75 -31.17 -14.23
C THR A 445 -14.91 -32.43 -14.32
N LYS A 446 -14.09 -32.71 -13.29
CA LYS A 446 -13.12 -33.81 -13.29
C LYS A 446 -13.39 -34.91 -12.25
N GLY A 447 -14.41 -34.74 -11.41
CA GLY A 447 -14.86 -35.76 -10.46
C GLY A 447 -13.87 -36.07 -9.33
N PHE A 448 -13.13 -35.06 -8.84
CA PHE A 448 -12.22 -35.22 -7.69
C PHE A 448 -12.38 -34.07 -6.69
N SER A 449 -11.99 -34.30 -5.44
CA SER A 449 -11.94 -33.28 -4.39
C SER A 449 -10.50 -33.02 -3.95
N PHE A 450 -10.22 -31.80 -3.51
CA PHE A 450 -8.94 -31.40 -2.95
C PHE A 450 -9.14 -30.55 -1.68
N GLU A 451 -8.13 -30.54 -0.81
CA GLU A 451 -8.17 -29.77 0.43
C GLU A 451 -7.41 -28.45 0.28
N THR A 452 -8.03 -27.39 0.77
CA THR A 452 -7.43 -26.06 0.91
C THR A 452 -7.48 -25.62 2.37
N LYS A 453 -6.59 -24.71 2.74
CA LYS A 453 -6.48 -24.16 4.10
C LYS A 453 -6.35 -22.65 4.06
N THR A 454 -6.58 -21.99 5.18
CA THR A 454 -6.33 -20.55 5.29
C THR A 454 -5.80 -20.12 6.65
N GLU A 455 -4.83 -19.21 6.66
CA GLU A 455 -4.17 -18.71 7.86
C GLU A 455 -4.84 -17.42 8.35
N LEU A 456 -6.09 -17.53 8.80
CA LEU A 456 -6.92 -16.38 9.20
C LEU A 456 -7.20 -16.34 10.70
N THR A 457 -7.21 -15.15 11.30
CA THR A 457 -7.73 -14.96 12.66
C THR A 457 -9.26 -15.13 12.69
N GLU A 458 -9.86 -15.31 13.87
CA GLU A 458 -11.33 -15.40 14.00
C GLU A 458 -12.02 -14.14 13.50
N ARG A 459 -11.41 -12.97 13.76
CA ARG A 459 -11.85 -11.66 13.23
C ARG A 459 -11.85 -11.66 11.70
N GLU A 460 -10.76 -12.09 11.05
CA GLU A 460 -10.65 -12.14 9.59
C GLU A 460 -11.69 -13.09 8.96
N VAL A 461 -12.01 -14.22 9.61
CA VAL A 461 -13.07 -15.12 9.12
C VAL A 461 -14.47 -14.56 9.30
N ASN A 462 -14.78 -13.93 10.42
CA ASN A 462 -16.07 -13.26 10.61
C ASN A 462 -16.26 -12.13 9.58
N ILE A 463 -15.20 -11.36 9.29
CA ILE A 463 -15.20 -10.36 8.21
C ILE A 463 -15.54 -10.98 6.85
N LEU A 464 -14.94 -12.13 6.49
CA LEU A 464 -15.24 -12.81 5.22
C LEU A 464 -16.66 -13.37 5.17
N ILE A 465 -17.14 -13.98 6.25
CA ILE A 465 -18.52 -14.51 6.36
C ILE A 465 -19.54 -13.39 6.18
N ASP A 466 -19.31 -12.23 6.80
CA ASP A 466 -20.17 -11.06 6.71
C ASP A 466 -20.19 -10.43 5.30
N GLY A 467 -19.25 -10.76 4.41
CA GLY A 467 -19.13 -10.17 3.07
C GLY A 467 -18.11 -9.03 2.96
N GLY A 468 -17.08 -9.02 3.80
CA GLY A 468 -16.00 -8.03 3.79
C GLY A 468 -16.17 -6.93 4.85
N GLN A 469 -15.06 -6.22 5.10
CA GLN A 469 -14.95 -5.35 6.28
C GLN A 469 -15.82 -4.10 6.17
N LEU A 470 -16.04 -3.60 4.95
CA LEU A 470 -16.91 -2.45 4.70
C LEU A 470 -18.37 -2.75 5.08
N ARG A 471 -18.89 -3.93 4.72
CA ARG A 471 -20.25 -4.39 5.08
C ARG A 471 -20.40 -4.52 6.59
N GLN A 472 -19.44 -5.16 7.26
CA GLN A 472 -19.48 -5.37 8.71
C GLN A 472 -19.52 -4.04 9.49
N VAL A 473 -18.78 -3.01 9.04
CA VAL A 473 -18.78 -1.69 9.70
C VAL A 473 -20.06 -0.92 9.40
N GLN A 474 -20.52 -0.91 8.15
CA GLN A 474 -21.81 -0.29 7.78
C GLN A 474 -22.97 -0.89 8.59
N ALA A 475 -23.05 -2.22 8.71
CA ALA A 475 -24.10 -2.89 9.45
C ALA A 475 -24.17 -2.47 10.93
N LYS A 476 -23.01 -2.22 11.56
CA LYS A 476 -22.90 -1.76 12.97
C LYS A 476 -23.29 -0.30 13.19
N ASN A 477 -23.33 0.53 12.14
CA ASN A 477 -23.70 1.95 12.22
C ASN A 477 -25.14 2.21 11.73
N ASN A 478 -25.79 1.22 11.11
CA ASN A 478 -27.19 1.26 10.71
C ASN A 478 -28.17 0.80 11.81
N THR A 479 -27.63 0.42 12.98
CA THR A 479 -28.34 -0.01 14.20
C THR A 479 -28.10 0.98 15.33
#